data_AF-A0A7S1QPE1-F1
#
_entry.id   AF-A0A7S1QPE1-F1
#
_cell.length_a   1.000
_cell.length_b   1.000
_cell.length_c   1.000
_cell.angle_alpha   90.00
_cell.angle_beta   90.00
_cell.angle_gamma   90.00
#
_symmetry.space_group_name_H-M   'P 1'
#
loop_
_entity.id
_entity.type
_entity.pdbx_description
1 polymer ?
#
loop_
_entity_poly.entity_id
_entity_poly.type
_entity_poly.pdbx_seq_one_letter_code
_entity_poly.pdbx_strand_id
1 'polypeptide(L)'
;SARLQGGGDSSWTPPFHAKDPKERSQLSEMIQTSHDGKLRMMFGGIRAETFEKVVDAMFHKQVPAGEKVIKYGDHGDFFYIVKTGQFDIHARKVSAEESPAPAAASDEPQ
;
A
#
# COMPACT_ATOMS: atom_id res chain seq x y z
N SER A 1 10.21 7.96 -37.83
CA SER A 1 10.07 6.67 -37.14
C SER A 1 10.65 6.78 -35.74
N ALA A 2 9.83 7.19 -34.76
CA ALA A 2 10.29 7.40 -33.39
C ALA A 2 10.15 6.09 -32.60
N ARG A 3 11.29 5.57 -32.13
CA ARG A 3 11.38 4.42 -31.22
C ARG A 3 11.05 4.92 -29.82
N LEU A 4 9.88 4.59 -29.28
CA LEU A 4 9.59 4.79 -27.88
C LEU A 4 10.41 3.77 -27.08
N GLN A 5 11.47 4.24 -26.43
CA GLN A 5 12.11 3.54 -25.33
C GLN A 5 11.15 3.61 -24.14
N GLY A 6 10.52 2.49 -23.79
CA GLY A 6 9.79 2.33 -22.53
C GLY A 6 10.80 2.22 -21.39
N GLY A 7 11.15 3.37 -20.80
CA GLY A 7 12.01 3.45 -19.64
C GLY A 7 11.23 3.24 -18.34
N GLY A 8 11.66 2.26 -17.53
CA GLY A 8 11.90 2.50 -16.11
C GLY A 8 10.96 1.92 -15.05
N ASP A 9 10.83 0.58 -14.96
CA ASP A 9 10.23 -0.07 -13.77
C ASP A 9 11.18 -1.07 -13.10
N SER A 10 12.51 -0.94 -13.27
CA SER A 10 13.46 -2.03 -12.98
C SER A 10 14.29 -1.92 -11.70
N SER A 11 14.13 -0.87 -10.88
CA SER A 11 14.93 -0.69 -9.66
C SER A 11 14.19 -0.97 -8.35
N TRP A 12 12.87 -1.18 -8.38
CA TRP A 12 12.13 -1.53 -7.17
C TRP A 12 12.31 -3.03 -6.87
N THR A 13 12.99 -3.32 -5.77
CA THR A 13 13.16 -4.69 -5.27
C THR A 13 12.23 -4.86 -4.09
N PRO A 14 11.17 -5.68 -4.18
CA PRO A 14 10.30 -5.94 -3.05
C PRO A 14 11.13 -6.51 -1.89
N PRO A 15 10.85 -6.10 -0.64
CA PRO A 15 11.45 -6.76 0.51
C PRO A 15 11.06 -8.23 0.49
N PHE A 16 11.97 -9.12 0.89
CA PHE A 16 11.67 -10.53 1.03
C PHE A 16 11.50 -10.84 2.51
N HIS A 17 10.30 -11.29 2.89
CA HIS A 17 10.04 -11.83 4.21
C HIS A 17 9.91 -13.35 4.08
N ALA A 18 10.85 -14.07 4.68
CA ALA A 18 10.82 -15.52 4.77
C ALA A 18 9.54 -15.96 5.50
N LYS A 19 8.75 -16.80 4.86
CA LYS A 19 7.48 -17.33 5.39
C LYS A 19 7.50 -18.84 5.32
N ASP A 20 6.79 -19.46 6.25
CA ASP A 20 6.51 -20.89 6.16
C ASP A 20 5.65 -21.18 4.92
N PRO A 21 5.84 -22.33 4.22
CA PRO A 21 5.03 -22.70 3.06
C PRO A 21 3.53 -22.65 3.32
N LYS A 22 3.08 -23.05 4.53
CA LYS A 22 1.67 -23.02 4.90
C LYS A 22 1.15 -21.59 5.00
N GLU A 23 1.92 -20.69 5.60
CA GLU A 23 1.56 -19.28 5.68
C GLU A 23 1.49 -18.64 4.29
N ARG A 24 2.47 -18.92 3.42
CA ARG A 24 2.46 -18.45 2.03
C ARG A 24 1.19 -18.87 1.31
N SER A 25 0.84 -20.15 1.34
CA SER A 25 -0.36 -20.67 0.67
C SER A 25 -1.63 -20.02 1.20
N GLN A 26 -1.73 -19.81 2.53
CA GLN A 26 -2.88 -19.13 3.13
C GLN A 26 -3.01 -17.67 2.67
N LEU A 27 -1.91 -16.92 2.58
CA LEU A 27 -1.96 -15.54 2.08
C LEU A 27 -2.36 -15.50 0.61
N SER A 28 -1.74 -16.34 -0.22
CA SER A 28 -2.05 -16.41 -1.66
C SER A 28 -3.52 -16.73 -1.88
N GLU A 29 -4.04 -17.75 -1.18
CA GLU A 29 -5.44 -18.14 -1.25
C GLU A 29 -6.37 -17.03 -0.77
N MET A 30 -6.06 -16.38 0.37
CA MET A 30 -6.87 -15.28 0.88
C MET A 30 -6.98 -14.12 -0.11
N ILE A 31 -5.89 -13.77 -0.81
CA ILE A 31 -5.90 -12.64 -1.75
C ILE A 31 -6.61 -13.03 -3.06
N GLN A 32 -6.37 -14.24 -3.58
CA GLN A 32 -6.92 -14.69 -4.86
C GLN A 32 -8.40 -15.09 -4.78
N THR A 33 -8.83 -15.66 -3.65
CA THR A 33 -10.22 -16.12 -3.44
C THR A 33 -11.11 -15.08 -2.76
N SER A 34 -10.55 -13.93 -2.38
CA SER A 34 -11.35 -12.87 -1.76
C SER A 34 -12.46 -12.38 -2.70
N HIS A 35 -13.65 -12.21 -2.14
CA HIS A 35 -14.81 -11.65 -2.82
C HIS A 35 -14.78 -10.11 -2.84
N ASP A 36 -13.79 -9.49 -2.18
CA ASP A 36 -13.60 -8.04 -2.17
C ASP A 36 -13.27 -7.51 -3.58
N GLY A 37 -14.14 -6.64 -4.09
CA GLY A 37 -13.99 -6.07 -5.42
C GLY A 37 -12.70 -5.25 -5.60
N LYS A 38 -12.19 -4.62 -4.53
CA LYS A 38 -10.95 -3.85 -4.54
C LYS A 38 -9.74 -4.75 -4.66
N LEU A 39 -9.71 -5.87 -3.93
CA LEU A 39 -8.64 -6.86 -4.06
C LEU A 39 -8.65 -7.49 -5.46
N ARG A 40 -9.82 -7.83 -6.01
CA ARG A 40 -9.92 -8.35 -7.38
C ARG A 40 -9.47 -7.32 -8.43
N MET A 41 -9.77 -6.04 -8.24
CA MET A 41 -9.27 -4.98 -9.12
C MET A 41 -7.75 -4.84 -9.04
N MET A 42 -7.17 -4.88 -7.84
CA MET A 42 -5.73 -4.70 -7.66
C MET A 42 -4.92 -5.91 -8.11
N PHE A 43 -5.38 -7.13 -7.84
CA PHE A 43 -4.61 -8.36 -8.05
C PHE A 43 -5.08 -9.21 -9.23
N GLY A 44 -6.31 -9.00 -9.75
CA GLY A 44 -6.89 -9.85 -10.78
C GLY A 44 -6.23 -9.77 -12.16
N GLY A 45 -5.51 -8.68 -12.44
CA GLY A 45 -4.74 -8.51 -13.68
C GLY A 45 -3.23 -8.70 -13.52
N ILE A 46 -2.76 -9.02 -12.31
CA ILE A 46 -1.33 -9.17 -12.03
C ILE A 46 -0.85 -10.55 -12.51
N ARG A 47 0.30 -10.58 -13.18
CA ARG A 47 0.95 -11.83 -13.61
C ARG A 47 1.43 -12.64 -12.40
N ALA A 48 1.46 -13.96 -12.54
CA ALA A 48 1.85 -14.86 -11.46
C ALA A 48 3.21 -14.50 -10.82
N GLU A 49 4.22 -14.17 -11.62
CA GLU A 49 5.57 -13.86 -11.10
C GLU A 49 5.60 -12.58 -10.26
N THR A 50 4.80 -11.59 -10.65
CA THR A 50 4.66 -10.34 -9.89
C THR A 50 3.85 -10.58 -8.63
N PHE A 51 2.81 -11.42 -8.70
CA PHE A 51 2.02 -11.80 -7.54
C PHE A 51 2.88 -12.52 -6.48
N GLU A 52 3.71 -13.47 -6.89
CA GLU A 52 4.64 -14.14 -5.97
C GLU A 52 5.56 -13.16 -5.26
N LYS A 53 6.09 -12.15 -5.97
CA LYS A 53 6.89 -11.06 -5.36
C LYS A 53 6.10 -10.22 -4.36
N VAL A 54 4.82 -9.98 -4.60
CA VAL A 54 3.95 -9.29 -3.63
C VAL A 54 3.77 -10.15 -2.39
N VAL A 55 3.46 -11.45 -2.56
CA VAL A 55 3.31 -12.39 -1.44
C VAL A 55 4.60 -12.50 -0.64
N ASP A 56 5.76 -12.47 -1.29
CA ASP A 56 7.08 -12.43 -0.65
C ASP A 56 7.30 -11.16 0.19
N ALA A 57 6.78 -10.02 -0.27
CA ALA A 57 6.88 -8.73 0.43
C ALA A 57 5.86 -8.52 1.55
N MET A 58 4.77 -9.28 1.57
CA MET A 58 3.81 -9.20 2.67
C MET A 58 4.40 -9.79 3.96
N PHE A 59 3.86 -9.42 5.11
CA PHE A 59 4.21 -10.05 6.39
C PHE A 59 3.05 -9.89 7.38
N HIS A 60 2.98 -10.77 8.37
CA HIS A 60 1.97 -10.66 9.41
C HIS A 60 2.33 -9.55 10.41
N LYS A 61 1.37 -8.64 10.65
CA LYS A 61 1.46 -7.61 11.69
C LYS A 61 0.37 -7.85 12.72
N GLN A 62 0.77 -8.15 13.96
CA GLN A 62 -0.17 -8.15 15.09
C GLN A 62 -0.44 -6.71 15.52
N VAL A 63 -1.72 -6.38 15.71
CA VAL A 63 -2.15 -5.06 16.15
C VAL A 63 -3.06 -5.23 17.38
N PRO A 64 -2.67 -4.73 18.55
CA PRO A 64 -3.51 -4.77 19.75
C PRO A 64 -4.72 -3.83 19.62
N ALA A 65 -5.79 -4.14 20.36
CA ALA A 65 -6.98 -3.32 20.38
C ALA A 65 -6.66 -1.88 20.85
N GLY A 66 -7.18 -0.89 20.13
CA GLY A 66 -6.95 0.53 20.40
C GLY A 66 -5.70 1.12 19.72
N GLU A 67 -4.85 0.31 19.08
CA GLU A 67 -3.72 0.83 18.30
C GLU A 67 -4.18 1.39 16.94
N LYS A 68 -3.68 2.57 16.59
CA LYS A 68 -3.93 3.21 15.29
C LYS A 68 -2.91 2.70 14.27
N VAL A 69 -3.38 1.93 13.28
CA VAL A 69 -2.52 1.34 12.22
C VAL A 69 -2.02 2.38 11.23
N ILE A 70 -2.88 3.31 10.81
CA ILE A 70 -2.58 4.38 9.83
C ILE A 70 -3.16 5.69 10.36
N LYS A 71 -2.43 6.80 10.24
CA LYS A 71 -2.94 8.14 10.56
C LYS A 71 -2.97 9.02 9.31
N TYR A 72 -3.90 9.97 9.29
CA TYR A 72 -3.98 10.95 8.21
C TYR A 72 -2.72 11.82 8.17
N GLY A 73 -2.13 11.96 6.99
CA GLY A 73 -0.88 12.69 6.80
C GLY A 73 0.38 11.82 6.93
N ASP A 74 0.23 10.55 7.34
CA ASP A 74 1.35 9.60 7.31
C ASP A 74 1.76 9.29 5.86
N HIS A 75 3.05 9.04 5.68
CA HIS A 75 3.57 8.57 4.39
C HIS A 75 3.01 7.17 4.09
N GLY A 76 2.39 7.03 2.92
CA GLY A 76 1.65 5.82 2.53
C GLY A 76 2.56 4.76 1.93
N ASP A 77 3.28 4.01 2.77
CA ASP A 77 4.25 3.00 2.31
C ASP A 77 3.75 1.55 2.34
N PHE A 78 2.65 1.29 3.05
CA PHE A 78 2.17 -0.07 3.32
C PHE A 78 0.72 -0.26 2.89
N PHE A 79 0.44 -1.46 2.38
CA PHE A 79 -0.90 -1.96 2.13
C PHE A 79 -1.23 -3.07 3.13
N TYR A 80 -2.41 -3.00 3.75
CA TYR A 80 -2.82 -3.94 4.80
C TYR A 80 -4.06 -4.71 4.36
N ILE A 81 -4.08 -6.01 4.69
CA ILE A 81 -5.25 -6.88 4.55
C ILE A 81 -5.57 -7.42 5.94
N VAL A 82 -6.82 -7.24 6.38
CA VAL A 82 -7.26 -7.73 7.69
C VAL A 82 -7.56 -9.21 7.58
N LYS A 83 -6.70 -10.05 8.18
CA LYS A 83 -6.91 -11.51 8.27
C LYS A 83 -8.04 -11.85 9.24
N THR A 84 -8.04 -11.23 10.42
CA THR A 84 -9.04 -11.40 11.47
C THR A 84 -9.17 -10.12 12.29
N GLY A 85 -10.36 -9.87 12.84
CA GLY A 85 -10.66 -8.69 13.66
C GLY A 85 -11.50 -7.64 12.92
N GLN A 86 -11.70 -6.50 13.57
CA GLN A 86 -12.46 -5.36 13.04
C GLN A 86 -11.69 -4.08 13.32
N PHE A 87 -11.75 -3.14 12.37
CA PHE A 87 -11.07 -1.86 12.44
C PHE A 87 -12.05 -0.75 12.04
N ASP A 88 -12.03 0.35 12.78
CA ASP A 88 -12.80 1.55 12.45
C ASP A 88 -12.00 2.48 11.56
N ILE A 89 -12.65 3.00 10.52
CA ILE A 89 -12.06 3.98 9.60
C ILE A 89 -12.68 5.34 9.87
N HIS A 90 -11.86 6.30 10.27
CA HIS A 90 -12.28 7.69 10.51
C HIS A 90 -11.71 8.61 9.43
N ALA A 91 -12.57 9.11 8.54
CA ALA A 91 -12.21 10.11 7.55
C ALA A 91 -12.60 11.51 8.05
N ARG A 92 -11.67 12.47 7.98
CA ARG A 92 -12.01 13.89 8.13
C ARG A 92 -12.52 14.41 6.78
N LYS A 93 -13.68 15.05 6.75
CA LYS A 93 -14.07 15.91 5.64
C LYS A 93 -13.12 17.10 5.65
N VAL A 94 -12.20 17.17 4.70
CA VAL A 94 -11.42 18.38 4.48
C VAL A 94 -12.35 19.36 3.77
N SER A 95 -12.84 20.36 4.50
CA SER A 95 -13.48 21.54 3.90
C SER A 95 -12.41 22.26 3.07
N ALA A 96 -12.74 22.62 1.83
CA ALA A 96 -11.81 23.16 0.84
C ALA A 96 -11.21 24.55 1.16
N GLU A 97 -11.31 25.02 2.39
CA GLU A 97 -10.99 26.40 2.80
C GLU A 97 -9.66 26.52 3.56
N GLU A 98 -8.95 25.42 3.79
CA GLU A 98 -7.65 25.45 4.48
C GLU A 98 -6.54 24.98 3.55
N SER A 99 -6.35 25.72 2.45
CA SER A 99 -5.07 25.73 1.74
C SER A 99 -4.17 26.70 2.51
N PRO A 100 -3.07 26.24 3.16
CA PRO A 100 -2.12 27.17 3.75
C PRO A 100 -1.57 28.03 2.61
N ALA A 101 -1.88 29.34 2.65
CA ALA A 101 -1.26 30.32 1.76
C ALA A 101 0.26 30.10 1.76
N PRO A 102 0.93 30.14 0.60
CA PRO A 102 2.38 29.99 0.56
C PRO A 102 2.98 31.00 1.53
N ALA A 103 3.66 30.49 2.56
CA ALA A 103 4.36 31.28 3.54
C ALA A 103 5.20 32.31 2.78
N ALA A 104 4.94 33.56 3.08
CA ALA A 104 5.55 34.73 2.47
C ALA A 104 7.03 34.46 2.21
N ALA A 105 7.42 34.60 0.94
CA ALA A 105 8.81 34.78 0.55
C ALA A 105 9.36 35.91 1.42
N SER A 106 10.04 35.53 2.49
CA SER A 106 10.76 36.44 3.35
C SER A 106 12.01 36.79 2.57
N ASP A 107 11.94 37.93 1.90
CA ASP A 107 12.98 38.95 1.95
C ASP A 107 14.39 38.38 2.21
N GLU A 108 15.13 38.08 1.14
CA GLU A 108 16.58 37.97 1.22
C GLU A 108 17.18 39.25 0.62
N PRO A 109 17.61 40.22 1.44
CA PRO A 109 18.53 41.24 1.01
C PRO A 109 19.96 40.72 1.23
N GLN A 110 20.74 40.65 0.14
CA GLN A 110 22.09 41.25 -0.01
C GLN A 110 22.64 40.97 -1.42
#